data_AF-A0A0H3CPZ3-F1
#
_entry.id   AF-A0A0H3CPZ3-F1
#
_cell.length_a   1.000
_cell.length_b   1.000
_cell.length_c   1.000
_cell.angle_alpha   90.00
_cell.angle_beta   90.00
_cell.angle_gamma   90.00
#
_symmetry.space_group_name_H-M   'P 1'
#
loop_
_entity.id
_entity.type
_entity.pdbx_description
1 polymer ?
#
loop_
_entity_poly.entity_id
_entity_poly.type
_entity_poly.pdbx_seq_one_letter_code
_entity_poly.pdbx_strand_id
1 'polypeptide(L)'
;MEAIAADTGCSIVFLHHASKSAAMMGSGDQQQASRGSSVLVDNIRWQSYLSGMTQGEAEILGVDDCQRGYFVRFGVSKANYGAPFQELWFRRHDGGVLKPAVLERQCKVKRRQREEA
;
A
#
# COMPACT_ATOMS: atom_id res chain seq x y z
N MET A 1 7.64 -4.27 -24.08
CA MET A 1 6.75 -3.22 -23.52
C MET A 1 7.32 -1.84 -23.78
N GLU A 2 8.59 -1.59 -23.49
CA GLU A 2 9.22 -0.28 -23.72
C GLU A 2 9.16 0.19 -25.18
N ALA A 3 9.54 -0.67 -26.14
CA ALA A 3 9.48 -0.32 -27.58
C ALA A 3 8.06 0.11 -28.02
N ILE A 4 7.03 -0.65 -27.62
CA ILE A 4 5.63 -0.32 -27.93
C ILE A 4 5.26 1.04 -27.33
N ALA A 5 5.59 1.29 -26.06
CA ALA A 5 5.27 2.55 -25.41
C ALA A 5 6.00 3.74 -26.05
N ALA A 6 7.27 3.56 -26.44
CA ALA A 6 8.07 4.57 -27.13
C ALA A 6 7.54 4.88 -28.54
N ASP A 7 7.22 3.85 -29.31
CA ASP A 7 6.81 4.01 -30.72
C ASP A 7 5.37 4.54 -30.84
N THR A 8 4.49 4.22 -29.88
CA THR A 8 3.06 4.57 -29.94
C THR A 8 2.65 5.73 -29.04
N GLY A 9 3.48 6.09 -28.06
CA GLY A 9 3.12 7.02 -26.98
C GLY A 9 2.10 6.44 -25.98
N CYS A 10 1.72 5.16 -26.11
CA CYS A 10 0.77 4.51 -25.21
C CYS A 10 1.48 4.07 -23.91
N SER A 11 1.04 4.61 -22.77
CA SER A 11 1.54 4.20 -21.46
C SER A 11 1.05 2.78 -21.11
N ILE A 12 1.97 1.92 -20.68
CA ILE A 12 1.67 0.52 -20.33
C ILE A 12 1.85 0.32 -18.83
N VAL A 13 0.78 -0.14 -18.18
CA VAL A 13 0.79 -0.59 -16.78
C VAL A 13 0.47 -2.07 -16.77
N PHE A 14 1.26 -2.86 -16.04
CA PHE A 14 1.03 -4.29 -15.86
C PHE A 14 0.95 -4.62 -14.37
N LEU A 15 0.18 -5.66 -14.04
CA LEU A 15 0.04 -6.14 -12.66
C LEU A 15 1.06 -7.23 -12.37
N HIS A 16 1.57 -7.23 -11.15
CA HIS A 16 2.48 -8.26 -10.69
C HIS A 16 2.20 -8.64 -9.23
N HIS A 17 2.20 -9.94 -8.92
CA HIS A 17 1.90 -10.41 -7.57
C HIS A 17 3.10 -10.19 -6.63
N ALA A 18 2.80 -9.64 -5.45
CA ALA A 18 3.77 -9.56 -4.37
C ALA A 18 4.11 -10.94 -3.80
N SER A 19 5.30 -11.05 -3.20
CA SER A 19 5.84 -12.26 -2.60
C SER A 19 5.01 -12.74 -1.43
N LYS A 20 4.98 -14.06 -1.22
CA LYS A 20 4.21 -14.65 -0.12
C LYS A 20 4.75 -14.10 1.20
N SER A 21 6.08 -13.97 1.27
CA SER A 21 6.79 -13.34 2.38
C SER A 21 6.40 -11.88 2.53
N ALA A 22 6.44 -11.05 1.48
CA ALA A 22 6.03 -9.65 1.58
C ALA A 22 4.56 -9.48 2.01
N ALA A 23 3.67 -10.34 1.53
CA ALA A 23 2.27 -10.34 1.94
C ALA A 23 2.09 -10.74 3.42
N MET A 24 2.83 -11.75 3.89
CA MET A 24 2.74 -12.23 5.28
C MET A 24 3.39 -11.27 6.28
N MET A 25 4.47 -10.59 5.89
CA MET A 25 5.21 -9.65 6.75
C MET A 25 4.63 -8.22 6.69
N GLY A 26 3.56 -7.99 5.93
CA GLY A 26 2.98 -6.66 5.75
C GLY A 26 3.90 -5.67 5.02
N SER A 27 4.94 -6.16 4.33
CA SER A 27 5.94 -5.36 3.60
C SER A 27 5.62 -5.27 2.10
N GLY A 28 4.34 -5.38 1.74
CA GLY A 28 3.87 -5.34 0.35
C GLY A 28 4.06 -3.98 -0.34
N ASP A 29 4.36 -2.94 0.43
CA ASP A 29 4.66 -1.59 0.00
C ASP A 29 6.12 -1.38 -0.45
N GLN A 30 7.01 -2.33 -0.15
CA GLN A 30 8.41 -2.25 -0.56
C GLN A 30 8.59 -2.55 -2.04
N GLN A 31 9.56 -1.90 -2.69
CA GLN A 31 9.88 -2.16 -4.10
C GLN A 31 10.20 -3.64 -4.34
N GLN A 32 10.98 -4.25 -3.43
CA GLN A 32 11.39 -5.65 -3.47
C GLN A 32 10.28 -6.64 -3.08
N ALA A 33 9.05 -6.16 -2.83
CA ALA A 33 7.90 -7.03 -2.59
C ALA A 33 7.53 -7.87 -3.82
N SER A 34 8.00 -7.52 -5.01
CA SER A 34 7.80 -8.26 -6.26
C SER A 34 8.29 -9.72 -6.19
N ARG A 35 7.48 -10.71 -6.59
CA ARG A 35 7.92 -12.13 -6.66
C ARG A 35 8.95 -12.40 -7.75
N GLY A 36 10.00 -13.14 -7.40
CA GLY A 36 10.71 -14.04 -8.33
C GLY A 36 11.49 -13.37 -9.46
N SER A 37 11.60 -12.04 -9.49
CA SER A 37 12.41 -11.33 -10.48
C SER A 37 12.75 -9.93 -9.98
N SER A 38 13.95 -9.77 -9.41
CA SER A 38 14.55 -8.45 -9.16
C SER A 38 14.60 -7.60 -10.43
N VAL A 39 14.77 -8.27 -11.57
CA VAL A 39 14.78 -7.70 -12.93
C VAL A 39 13.54 -6.83 -13.20
N LEU A 40 12.36 -7.17 -12.68
CA LEU A 40 11.17 -6.34 -12.90
C LEU A 40 11.26 -5.00 -12.17
N VAL A 41 11.69 -5.01 -10.91
CA VAL A 41 11.81 -3.80 -10.09
C VAL A 41 12.97 -2.94 -10.57
N ASP A 42 14.05 -3.56 -11.05
CA ASP A 42 15.24 -2.87 -11.52
C ASP A 42 15.01 -2.18 -12.88
N ASN A 43 14.20 -2.77 -13.76
CA ASN A 43 13.96 -2.22 -15.10
C ASN A 43 12.81 -1.20 -15.16
N ILE A 44 11.87 -1.18 -14.21
CA ILE A 44 10.80 -0.17 -14.19
C ILE A 44 11.28 1.15 -13.58
N ARG A 45 10.80 2.26 -14.14
CA ARG A 45 11.00 3.62 -13.59
C ARG A 45 9.86 4.10 -12.71
N TRP A 46 8.75 3.36 -12.67
CA TRP A 46 7.58 3.67 -11.86
C TRP A 46 6.95 2.40 -11.31
N GLN A 47 6.62 2.39 -10.02
CA GLN A 47 5.97 1.27 -9.34
C GLN A 47 4.97 1.79 -8.29
N SER A 48 3.74 1.28 -8.34
CA SER A 48 2.75 1.42 -7.28
C SER A 48 2.45 0.08 -6.62
N TYR A 49 1.84 0.12 -5.45
CA TYR A 49 1.44 -1.07 -4.71
C TYR A 49 0.02 -0.95 -4.15
N LEU A 50 -0.56 -2.10 -3.81
CA LEU A 50 -1.73 -2.23 -2.96
C LEU A 50 -1.37 -3.13 -1.78
N SER A 51 -1.59 -2.63 -0.55
CA SER A 51 -1.34 -3.39 0.68
C SER A 51 -2.57 -3.43 1.55
N GLY A 52 -2.92 -4.59 2.10
CA GLY A 52 -4.04 -4.72 3.04
C GLY A 52 -3.72 -4.06 4.37
N MET A 53 -4.75 -3.61 5.09
CA MET A 53 -4.56 -3.03 6.43
C MET A 53 -4.04 -4.07 7.42
N THR A 54 -2.87 -3.78 7.99
CA THR A 54 -2.27 -4.52 9.09
C THR A 54 -2.98 -4.21 10.41
N GLN A 55 -2.81 -5.08 11.41
CA GLN A 55 -3.37 -4.85 12.74
C GLN A 55 -2.83 -3.55 13.37
N GLY A 56 -1.53 -3.26 13.21
CA GLY A 56 -0.92 -2.03 13.72
C GLY A 56 -1.47 -0.77 13.05
N GLU A 57 -1.71 -0.79 11.74
CA GLU A 57 -2.35 0.32 11.02
C GLU A 57 -3.80 0.52 11.49
N ALA A 58 -4.55 -0.57 11.71
CA ALA A 58 -5.92 -0.52 12.20
C ALA A 58 -5.99 0.16 13.58
N GLU A 59 -5.09 -0.21 14.50
CA GLU A 59 -5.00 0.44 15.81
C GLU A 59 -4.68 1.94 15.75
N ILE A 60 -3.81 2.36 14.82
CA ILE A 60 -3.42 3.77 14.65
C ILE A 60 -4.56 4.58 14.05
N LEU A 61 -5.33 3.98 13.14
CA LEU A 61 -6.40 4.63 12.39
C LEU A 61 -7.78 4.42 13.03
N GLY A 62 -7.85 3.80 14.21
CA GLY A 62 -9.08 3.58 14.95
C GLY A 62 -10.06 2.64 14.25
N VAL A 63 -9.56 1.71 13.43
CA VAL A 63 -10.37 0.71 12.73
C VAL A 63 -10.41 -0.57 13.57
N ASP A 64 -11.61 -1.14 13.72
CA ASP A 64 -11.77 -2.42 14.39
C ASP A 64 -11.06 -3.55 13.62
N ASP A 65 -10.40 -4.48 14.33
CA ASP A 65 -9.64 -5.56 13.70
C ASP A 65 -10.53 -6.44 12.79
N CYS A 66 -11.82 -6.62 13.11
CA CYS A 66 -12.73 -7.37 12.25
C CYS A 66 -13.05 -6.63 10.94
N GLN A 67 -12.85 -5.31 10.90
CA GLN A 67 -13.15 -4.47 9.75
C GLN A 67 -11.93 -4.17 8.88
N ARG A 68 -10.70 -4.44 9.36
CA ARG A 68 -9.46 -4.09 8.63
C ARG A 68 -9.37 -4.73 7.24
N GLY A 69 -9.97 -5.92 7.06
CA GLY A 69 -10.01 -6.63 5.77
C GLY A 69 -10.72 -5.86 4.65
N TYR A 70 -11.55 -4.87 5.00
CA TYR A 70 -12.23 -3.99 4.05
C TYR A 70 -11.38 -2.80 3.61
N PHE A 71 -10.18 -2.62 4.15
CA PHE A 71 -9.32 -1.49 3.83
C PHE A 71 -8.06 -1.92 3.09
N VAL A 72 -7.67 -1.09 2.12
CA VAL A 72 -6.46 -1.28 1.32
C VAL A 72 -5.74 0.06 1.15
N ARG A 73 -4.43 0.05 1.36
CA ARG A 73 -3.54 1.18 1.15
C ARG A 73 -2.98 1.14 -0.26
N PHE A 74 -2.99 2.28 -0.92
CA PHE A 74 -2.38 2.51 -2.21
C PHE A 74 -1.26 3.54 -2.09
N GLY A 75 -0.14 3.27 -2.73
CA GLY A 75 0.98 4.20 -2.77
C GLY A 75 1.91 3.92 -3.94
N VAL A 76 2.91 4.80 -4.08
CA VAL A 76 3.93 4.73 -5.12
C VAL A 76 5.27 4.44 -4.44
N SER A 77 5.80 3.24 -4.67
CA SER A 77 7.07 2.81 -4.07
C SER A 77 8.28 3.26 -4.89
N LYS A 78 8.12 3.52 -6.19
CA LYS A 78 9.19 4.01 -7.08
C LYS A 78 8.64 5.03 -8.07
N ALA A 79 9.25 6.21 -8.12
CA ALA A 79 9.03 7.21 -9.16
C ALA A 79 10.24 8.14 -9.26
N ASN A 80 10.63 8.51 -10.48
CA ASN A 80 11.76 9.42 -10.71
C ASN A 80 11.36 10.90 -10.77
N TYR A 81 10.08 11.18 -11.05
CA TYR A 81 9.58 12.52 -11.30
C TYR A 81 8.27 12.75 -10.54
N GLY A 82 7.99 14.01 -10.22
CA GLY A 82 6.77 14.44 -9.53
C GLY A 82 7.00 14.81 -8.07
N ALA A 83 6.00 15.45 -7.48
CA ALA A 83 5.97 15.69 -6.04
C ALA A 83 5.76 14.36 -5.28
N PRO A 84 6.17 14.28 -4.00
CA PRO A 84 5.88 13.12 -3.17
C PRO A 84 4.39 12.77 -3.19
N PHE A 85 4.07 11.52 -3.49
CA PHE A 85 2.70 11.03 -3.51
C PHE A 85 2.28 10.61 -2.10
N GLN A 86 1.22 11.22 -1.58
CA GLN A 86 0.66 10.84 -0.29
C GLN A 86 -0.15 9.56 -0.45
N GLU A 87 0.17 8.55 0.36
CA GLU A 87 -0.52 7.26 0.36
C GLU A 87 -2.02 7.44 0.71
N LEU A 88 -2.86 6.68 0.01
CA LEU A 88 -4.31 6.75 0.12
C LEU A 88 -4.87 5.46 0.70
N TRP A 89 -5.86 5.59 1.58
CA TRP A 89 -6.66 4.46 2.03
C TRP A 89 -7.94 4.37 1.21
N PHE A 90 -8.28 3.16 0.80
CA PHE A 90 -9.53 2.84 0.14
C PHE A 90 -10.32 1.82 0.96
N ARG A 91 -11.64 1.98 0.98
CA ARG A 91 -12.60 0.99 1.49
C ARG A 91 -13.15 0.17 0.34
N ARG A 92 -13.24 -1.15 0.55
CA ARG A 92 -13.91 -2.10 -0.33
C ARG A 92 -15.42 -2.02 -0.08
N HIS A 93 -16.16 -1.72 -1.13
CA HIS A 93 -17.61 -1.74 -1.16
C HIS A 93 -18.12 -3.01 -1.86
N ASP A 94 -19.45 -3.11 -2.00
CA ASP A 94 -20.10 -4.19 -2.71
C ASP A 94 -19.50 -4.39 -4.12
N GLY A 95 -19.29 -5.66 -4.49
CA GLY A 95 -18.62 -6.03 -5.73
C GLY A 95 -17.11 -5.72 -5.78
N GLY A 96 -16.51 -5.28 -4.66
CA GLY A 96 -15.07 -5.00 -4.57
C GLY A 96 -14.66 -3.60 -5.03
N VAL A 97 -15.62 -2.70 -5.27
CA VAL A 97 -15.35 -1.32 -5.68
C VAL A 97 -14.55 -0.59 -4.61
N LEU A 98 -13.44 0.03 -5.00
CA LEU A 98 -12.58 0.82 -4.12
C LEU A 98 -13.02 2.28 -4.11
N LYS A 99 -13.33 2.81 -2.93
CA LYS A 99 -13.64 4.24 -2.72
C LYS A 99 -12.73 4.83 -1.64
N PRO A 100 -12.35 6.12 -1.73
CA PRO A 100 -11.53 6.76 -0.72
C PRO A 100 -12.11 6.57 0.68
N ALA A 101 -11.29 6.14 1.63
CA ALA A 101 -11.67 5.97 3.02
C ALA A 101 -11.38 7.27 3.78
N VAL A 102 -12.35 7.71 4.59
CA VAL A 102 -12.16 8.80 5.56
C VAL A 102 -11.77 8.15 6.88
N LEU A 103 -10.47 8.20 7.22
CA LEU A 103 -9.91 7.63 8.45
C LEU A 103 -9.25 8.75 9.25
N GLU A 104 -9.61 8.86 10.52
CA GLU A 104 -8.99 9.81 11.45
C GLU A 104 -7.89 9.10 12.24
N ARG A 105 -6.70 9.73 12.32
CA ARG A 105 -5.61 9.19 13.14
C ARG A 105 -5.95 9.34 14.61
N GLN A 106 -5.90 8.24 15.36
CA GLN A 106 -6.00 8.30 16.81
C GLN A 106 -4.61 8.58 17.40
N CYS A 107 -4.40 9.81 17.89
CA CYS A 107 -3.27 10.11 18.75
C CYS A 107 -3.51 9.46 20.13
N LYS A 108 -2.92 8.28 20.38
CA LYS A 108 -2.91 7.68 21.72
C LYS A 108 -2.15 8.63 22.67
N VAL A 109 -2.87 9.41 23.48
CA VAL A 109 -2.30 10.10 24.64
C VAL A 109 -1.84 9.01 25.59
N LYS A 110 -0.51 8.82 25.75
CA LYS A 110 0.05 7.89 26.73
C LYS A 110 -0.39 8.32 28.12
N ARG A 111 -1.47 7.73 28.63
CA ARG A 111 -1.88 7.87 30.04
C ARG A 111 -0.90 7.03 30.85
N ARG A 112 0.15 7.68 31.36
CA ARG A 112 1.11 7.07 32.29
C ARG A 112 0.31 6.64 33.52
N GLN A 113 0.00 5.35 33.63
CA GLN A 113 -0.49 4.81 34.90
C GLN A 113 0.65 5.02 35.90
N ARG A 114 0.44 5.96 36.84
CA ARG A 114 1.20 5.97 38.09
C ARG A 114 0.77 4.69 38.80
N GLU A 115 1.66 3.72 38.87
CA GLU A 115 1.62 2.72 39.93
C GLU A 115 1.71 3.48 41.25
N GLU A 116 0.59 3.54 41.96
CA GLU A 116 0.51 3.99 43.35
C GLU A 116 0.31 2.75 44.23
N ALA A 117 1.24 2.62 45.20
CA ALA A 117 1.26 1.78 46.40
C ALA A 117 1.56 0.29 46.25
#